data_AF-A0A256YZ80-F1
#
_entry.id   AF-A0A256YZ80-F1
#
_cell.length_a   1.000
_cell.length_b   1.000
_cell.length_c   1.000
_cell.angle_alpha   90.00
_cell.angle_beta   90.00
_cell.angle_gamma   90.00
#
_symmetry.space_group_name_H-M   'P 1'
#
loop_
_entity.id
_entity.type
_entity.pdbx_description
1 polymer ?
#
loop_
_entity_poly.entity_id
_entity_poly.type
_entity_poly.pdbx_seq_one_letter_code
_entity_poly.pdbx_strand_id
1 'polypeptide(L)'
;MRRKLFVRKLRKGVSDLIIILALVAIAIPIMLTVQHWLSSQTGRVTSYVTIPSLYATVLSKSKTDTVQTIAVKIENKGSETYSVEVNKISVVLSNGTVINANGQILAGSKTLAPGSSTVILVKVNTVSSISSIVFELVNSSTGNKETLSVSL
;
A
#
# COMPACT_ATOMS: atom_id res chain seq x y z
N MET A 1 12.49 62.44 47.13
CA MET A 1 12.55 60.97 47.33
C MET A 1 11.81 60.09 46.28
N ARG A 2 11.12 60.62 45.26
CA ARG A 2 10.32 59.81 44.32
C ARG A 2 11.07 59.12 43.17
N ARG A 3 12.27 59.56 42.80
CA ARG A 3 13.04 58.96 41.67
C ARG A 3 13.58 57.55 41.93
N LYS A 4 13.87 57.19 43.19
CA LYS A 4 14.46 55.88 43.53
C LYS A 4 13.47 54.71 43.42
N LEU A 5 12.16 54.95 43.58
CA LEU A 5 11.13 53.90 43.50
C LEU A 5 10.81 53.51 42.05
N PHE A 6 10.84 54.46 41.11
CA PHE A 6 10.59 54.20 39.68
C PHE A 6 11.67 53.31 39.05
N VAL A 7 12.94 53.55 39.40
CA VAL A 7 14.08 52.75 38.93
C VAL A 7 13.98 51.29 39.37
N ARG A 8 13.47 51.01 40.58
CA ARG A 8 13.27 49.62 41.06
C ARG A 8 12.13 48.90 40.33
N LYS A 9 11.03 49.57 39.99
CA LYS A 9 9.93 48.98 39.19
C LYS A 9 10.37 48.72 37.74
N LEU A 10 11.10 49.64 37.12
CA LEU A 10 11.66 49.46 35.78
C LEU A 10 12.67 48.31 35.73
N ARG A 11 13.53 48.16 36.75
CA ARG A 11 14.48 47.02 36.83
C ARG A 11 13.79 45.66 36.98
N LYS A 12 12.66 45.58 37.69
CA LYS A 12 11.85 44.35 37.74
C LYS A 12 11.18 44.04 36.40
N GLY A 13 10.61 45.04 35.72
CA GLY A 13 10.01 44.85 34.39
C GLY A 13 11.02 44.47 33.31
N VAL A 14 12.25 45.01 33.36
CA VAL A 14 13.34 44.62 32.47
C VAL A 14 13.84 43.20 32.77
N SER A 15 13.87 42.79 34.05
CA SER A 15 14.23 41.42 34.43
C SER A 15 13.20 40.39 33.92
N ASP A 16 11.90 40.67 34.05
CA ASP A 16 10.85 39.78 33.51
C ASP A 16 10.91 39.72 31.98
N LEU A 17 11.15 40.86 31.32
CA LEU A 17 11.30 40.89 29.87
C LEU A 17 12.48 40.02 29.40
N ILE A 18 13.63 40.07 30.08
CA ILE A 18 14.80 39.25 29.77
C ILE A 18 14.51 37.77 29.97
N ILE A 19 13.79 37.41 31.03
CA ILE A 19 13.39 36.02 31.30
C ILE A 19 12.46 35.50 30.21
N ILE A 20 11.46 36.29 29.80
CA ILE A 20 10.54 35.93 28.71
C ILE A 20 11.31 35.80 27.38
N LEU A 21 12.23 36.73 27.10
CA LEU A 21 13.03 36.69 25.88
C LEU A 21 13.92 35.43 25.82
N ALA A 22 14.52 35.05 26.96
CA ALA A 22 15.35 33.85 27.08
C ALA A 22 14.52 32.56 26.92
N LEU A 23 13.31 32.52 27.51
CA LEU A 23 12.39 31.39 27.35
C LEU A 23 11.93 31.23 25.90
N VAL A 24 11.60 32.33 25.22
CA VAL A 24 11.23 32.31 23.79
C VAL A 24 12.41 31.87 22.92
N ALA A 25 13.62 32.33 23.23
CA ALA A 25 14.83 31.96 22.51
C ALA A 25 15.14 30.45 22.59
N ILE A 26 14.73 29.77 23.65
CA ILE A 26 14.88 28.31 23.80
C ILE A 26 13.69 27.56 23.20
N ALA A 27 12.48 28.11 23.30
CA ALA A 27 11.27 27.47 22.79
C ALA A 27 11.25 27.33 21.25
N ILE A 28 11.72 28.35 20.52
CA ILE A 28 11.72 28.34 19.05
C ILE A 28 12.60 27.21 18.49
N PRO A 29 13.88 27.05 18.89
CA PRO A 29 14.71 25.93 18.46
C PRO A 29 14.11 24.56 18.76
N ILE A 30 13.56 24.37 19.97
CA ILE A 30 12.93 23.10 20.36
C ILE A 30 11.75 22.78 19.43
N MET A 31 10.88 23.75 19.16
CA MET A 31 9.74 23.56 18.27
C MET A 31 10.16 23.19 16.86
N LEU A 32 11.21 23.84 16.32
CA LEU A 32 11.76 23.51 15.00
C LEU A 32 12.34 22.08 14.96
N THR A 33 13.04 21.66 16.01
CA THR A 33 13.59 20.29 16.09
C THR A 33 12.49 19.23 16.18
N VAL A 34 11.44 19.47 16.96
CA VAL A 34 10.28 18.56 17.07
C VAL A 34 9.52 18.50 15.75
N GLN A 35 9.29 19.63 15.09
CA GLN A 35 8.65 19.67 13.78
C GLN A 35 9.44 18.88 12.76
N HIS A 36 10.76 19.08 12.70
CA HIS A 36 11.63 18.35 11.77
C HIS A 36 11.64 16.83 12.05
N TRP A 37 11.70 16.44 13.32
CA TRP A 37 11.63 15.04 13.71
C TRP A 37 10.27 14.42 13.36
N LEU A 38 9.15 15.09 13.67
CA LEU A 38 7.81 14.61 13.30
C LEU A 38 7.65 14.50 11.78
N SER A 39 8.12 15.49 11.01
CA SER A 39 8.13 15.41 9.54
C SER A 39 8.94 14.22 9.03
N SER A 40 10.06 13.90 9.67
CA SER A 40 10.86 12.71 9.34
C SER A 40 10.15 11.40 9.66
N GLN A 41 9.26 11.38 10.67
CA GLN A 41 8.41 10.22 10.96
C GLN A 41 7.23 10.13 10.00
N THR A 42 6.57 11.24 9.66
CA THR A 42 5.45 11.25 8.69
C THR A 42 5.87 10.71 7.33
N GLY A 43 7.08 11.04 6.87
CA GLY A 43 7.63 10.48 5.62
C GLY A 43 7.93 8.98 5.68
N ARG A 44 8.09 8.40 6.88
CA ARG A 44 8.32 6.95 7.08
C ARG A 44 7.03 6.18 7.37
N VAL A 45 6.01 6.81 7.96
CA VAL A 45 4.70 6.20 8.22
C VAL A 45 3.98 5.85 6.90
N THR A 46 4.16 6.63 5.83
CA THR A 46 3.71 6.25 4.47
C THR A 46 4.45 5.05 3.89
N SER A 47 5.63 4.72 4.42
CA SER A 47 6.46 3.58 3.99
C SER A 47 6.18 2.30 4.78
N TYR A 48 5.67 2.40 6.03
CA TYR A 48 5.45 1.25 6.92
C TYR A 48 4.09 0.57 6.77
N VAL A 49 3.11 1.23 6.13
CA VAL A 49 1.92 0.53 5.63
C VAL A 49 2.27 0.03 4.23
N THR A 50 2.92 -1.13 4.14
CA THR A 50 3.03 -1.87 2.88
C THR A 50 1.63 -2.29 2.47
N ILE A 51 0.88 -1.38 1.87
CA ILE A 51 -0.31 -1.68 1.10
C ILE A 51 0.20 -2.59 -0.03
N PRO A 52 -0.21 -3.87 -0.10
CA PRO A 52 0.21 -4.72 -1.20
C PRO A 52 -0.13 -4.01 -2.52
N SER A 53 0.83 -3.94 -3.42
CA SER A 53 0.69 -3.23 -4.70
C SER A 53 -0.41 -3.85 -5.57
N LEU A 54 -0.71 -5.13 -5.35
CA LEU A 54 -1.61 -5.93 -6.15
C LEU A 54 -2.66 -6.63 -5.28
N TYR A 55 -3.91 -6.59 -5.71
CA TYR A 55 -5.05 -7.24 -5.07
C TYR A 55 -5.74 -8.17 -6.06
N ALA A 56 -6.15 -9.35 -5.60
CA ALA A 56 -7.01 -10.25 -6.36
C ALA A 56 -8.29 -10.55 -5.58
N THR A 57 -9.43 -10.42 -6.25
CA THR A 57 -10.76 -10.66 -5.68
C THR A 57 -11.53 -11.60 -6.59
N VAL A 58 -12.12 -12.65 -6.02
CA VAL A 58 -13.02 -13.55 -6.76
C VAL A 58 -14.35 -12.84 -6.99
N LEU A 59 -14.74 -12.67 -8.25
CA LEU A 59 -16.03 -12.08 -8.61
C LEU A 59 -17.12 -13.14 -8.74
N SER A 60 -16.80 -14.28 -9.34
CA SER A 60 -17.74 -15.38 -9.51
C SER A 60 -17.04 -16.72 -9.65
N LYS A 61 -17.76 -17.77 -9.27
CA LYS A 61 -17.33 -19.17 -9.36
C LYS A 61 -18.51 -19.96 -9.90
N SER A 62 -18.26 -20.74 -10.95
CA SER A 62 -19.20 -21.68 -11.53
C SER A 62 -18.54 -23.05 -11.63
N LYS A 63 -19.26 -24.09 -11.24
CA LYS A 63 -18.82 -25.48 -11.30
C LYS A 63 -19.86 -26.31 -12.03
N THR A 64 -19.45 -26.98 -13.08
CA THR A 64 -20.15 -28.12 -13.69
C THR A 64 -19.44 -29.42 -13.28
N ASP A 65 -19.94 -30.56 -13.74
CA ASP A 65 -19.41 -31.87 -13.34
C ASP A 65 -17.91 -32.05 -13.65
N THR A 66 -17.44 -31.44 -14.75
CA THR A 66 -16.07 -31.63 -15.25
C THR A 66 -15.29 -30.33 -15.42
N VAL A 67 -15.94 -29.17 -15.27
CA VAL A 67 -15.34 -27.87 -15.55
C VAL A 67 -15.66 -26.87 -14.45
N GLN A 68 -14.65 -26.14 -14.02
CA GLN A 68 -14.80 -25.00 -13.13
C GLN A 68 -14.35 -23.73 -13.85
N THR A 69 -15.16 -22.68 -13.72
CA THR A 69 -14.93 -21.37 -14.32
C THR A 69 -14.94 -20.33 -13.20
N ILE A 70 -13.86 -19.57 -13.08
CA ILE A 70 -13.68 -18.59 -12.01
C ILE A 70 -13.33 -17.24 -12.63
N ALA A 71 -14.10 -16.20 -12.31
CA ALA A 71 -13.76 -14.84 -12.68
C ALA A 71 -13.04 -14.16 -11.51
N VAL A 72 -11.81 -13.69 -11.74
CA VAL A 72 -10.99 -13.00 -10.75
C VAL A 72 -10.71 -11.59 -11.24
N LYS A 73 -10.99 -10.59 -10.41
CA LYS A 73 -10.56 -9.21 -10.63
C LYS A 73 -9.17 -9.03 -10.00
N ILE A 74 -8.22 -8.54 -10.78
CA ILE A 74 -6.92 -8.11 -10.30
C ILE A 74 -6.85 -6.58 -10.36
N GLU A 75 -6.46 -5.95 -9.27
CA GLU A 75 -6.33 -4.50 -9.14
C GLU A 75 -4.89 -4.12 -8.78
N ASN A 76 -4.35 -3.12 -9.46
CA ASN A 76 -3.08 -2.52 -9.11
C ASN A 76 -3.33 -1.25 -8.29
N LYS A 77 -3.01 -1.30 -7.01
CA LYS A 77 -3.05 -0.14 -6.09
C LYS A 77 -1.65 0.42 -5.82
N GLY A 78 -0.60 -0.19 -6.38
CA GLY A 78 0.77 0.27 -6.31
C GLY A 78 1.11 1.37 -7.33
N SER A 79 2.38 1.76 -7.36
CA SER A 79 2.93 2.78 -8.25
C SER A 79 3.56 2.21 -9.53
N GLU A 80 3.84 0.91 -9.57
CA GLU A 80 4.50 0.26 -10.71
C GLU A 80 3.48 -0.29 -11.71
N THR A 81 3.91 -0.50 -12.96
CA THR A 81 3.08 -1.13 -13.99
C THR A 81 3.38 -2.61 -14.09
N TYR A 82 2.34 -3.44 -14.13
CA TYR A 82 2.47 -4.90 -14.21
C TYR A 82 1.81 -5.46 -15.47
N SER A 83 2.35 -6.57 -16.00
CA SER A 83 1.73 -7.34 -17.08
C SER A 83 1.30 -8.70 -16.55
N VAL A 84 0.04 -9.08 -16.73
CA VAL A 84 -0.46 -10.37 -16.24
C VAL A 84 -0.16 -11.48 -17.23
N GLU A 85 0.53 -12.53 -16.81
CA GLU A 85 0.82 -13.69 -17.66
C GLU A 85 -0.37 -14.68 -17.66
N VAL A 86 -1.39 -14.37 -18.47
CA VAL A 86 -2.62 -15.17 -18.57
C VAL A 86 -2.40 -16.61 -19.03
N ASN A 87 -1.26 -16.93 -19.66
CA ASN A 87 -0.91 -18.29 -20.09
C ASN A 87 -0.11 -19.08 -19.02
N LYS A 88 0.12 -18.47 -17.84
CA LYS A 88 0.91 -19.05 -16.75
C LYS A 88 0.17 -18.86 -15.42
N ILE A 89 -1.03 -19.43 -15.35
CA ILE A 89 -1.83 -19.43 -14.13
C ILE A 89 -1.70 -20.81 -13.50
N SER A 90 -1.37 -20.87 -12.21
CA SER A 90 -1.34 -22.11 -11.45
C SER A 90 -2.57 -22.19 -10.57
N VAL A 91 -3.25 -23.33 -10.58
CA VAL A 91 -4.45 -23.58 -9.80
C VAL A 91 -4.14 -24.69 -8.81
N VAL A 92 -4.35 -24.40 -7.53
CA VAL A 92 -4.12 -25.35 -6.44
C VAL A 92 -5.45 -26.00 -6.07
N LEU A 93 -5.53 -27.31 -6.24
CA LEU A 93 -6.69 -28.10 -5.86
C LEU A 93 -6.69 -28.34 -4.35
N SER A 94 -7.87 -28.61 -3.78
CA SER A 94 -8.02 -28.85 -2.32
C SER A 94 -7.26 -30.08 -1.82
N ASN A 95 -6.83 -30.98 -2.71
CA ASN A 95 -5.97 -32.12 -2.39
C ASN A 95 -4.46 -31.77 -2.44
N GLY A 96 -4.10 -30.52 -2.69
CA GLY A 96 -2.72 -30.04 -2.78
C GLY A 96 -2.06 -30.18 -4.16
N THR A 97 -2.75 -30.77 -5.15
CA THR A 97 -2.22 -30.86 -6.52
C THR A 97 -2.26 -29.50 -7.21
N VAL A 98 -1.19 -29.17 -7.93
CA VAL A 98 -1.10 -27.94 -8.74
C VAL A 98 -1.30 -28.28 -10.21
N ILE A 99 -2.19 -27.58 -10.87
CA ILE A 99 -2.43 -27.70 -12.32
C ILE A 99 -2.23 -26.35 -12.99
N ASN A 100 -1.70 -26.37 -14.21
CA ASN A 100 -1.59 -25.17 -15.01
C ASN A 100 -2.90 -24.90 -15.75
N ALA A 101 -3.31 -23.65 -15.75
CA ALA A 101 -4.50 -23.16 -16.44
C ALA A 101 -4.12 -21.95 -17.29
N ASN A 102 -4.94 -21.72 -18.30
CA ASN A 102 -4.91 -20.49 -19.08
C ASN A 102 -6.10 -19.63 -18.67
N GLY A 103 -5.84 -18.34 -18.59
CA GLY A 103 -6.82 -17.30 -18.35
C GLY A 103 -7.20 -16.59 -19.64
N GLN A 104 -8.41 -16.05 -19.66
CA GLN A 104 -8.87 -15.13 -20.69
C GLN A 104 -9.23 -13.80 -20.03
N ILE A 105 -8.73 -12.69 -20.58
CA ILE A 105 -9.14 -11.36 -20.12
C ILE A 105 -10.57 -11.12 -20.59
N LEU A 106 -11.50 -10.93 -19.64
CA LEU A 106 -12.90 -10.59 -19.92
C LEU A 106 -13.11 -9.08 -20.00
N ALA A 107 -12.39 -8.31 -19.19
CA ALA A 107 -12.49 -6.87 -19.15
C ALA A 107 -11.16 -6.25 -18.69
N GLY A 108 -10.83 -5.07 -19.22
CA GLY A 108 -9.57 -4.39 -18.94
C GLY A 108 -8.44 -4.80 -19.87
N SER A 109 -7.20 -4.53 -19.45
CA SER A 109 -5.98 -4.77 -20.23
C SER A 109 -5.11 -5.87 -19.59
N LYS A 110 -4.21 -6.47 -20.39
CA LYS A 110 -3.14 -7.33 -19.88
C LYS A 110 -2.16 -6.53 -19.02
N THR A 111 -1.95 -5.27 -19.39
CA THR A 111 -1.08 -4.34 -18.68
C THR A 111 -1.89 -3.53 -17.67
N LEU A 112 -1.52 -3.69 -16.40
CA LEU A 112 -2.09 -3.02 -15.24
C LEU A 112 -1.22 -1.84 -14.83
N ALA A 113 -1.58 -0.65 -15.32
CA ALA A 113 -1.06 0.61 -14.81
C ALA A 113 -1.53 0.87 -13.36
N PRO A 114 -0.86 1.77 -12.61
CA PRO A 114 -1.31 2.21 -11.29
C PRO A 114 -2.78 2.63 -11.29
N GLY A 115 -3.55 2.12 -10.33
CA GLY A 115 -4.99 2.39 -10.18
C GLY A 115 -5.91 1.62 -11.14
N SER A 116 -5.36 0.87 -12.10
CA SER A 116 -6.16 0.10 -13.06
C SER A 116 -6.52 -1.31 -12.54
N SER A 117 -7.49 -1.93 -13.20
CA SER A 117 -7.92 -3.30 -12.89
C SER A 117 -8.23 -4.09 -14.14
N THR A 118 -8.11 -5.40 -14.05
CA THR A 118 -8.43 -6.35 -15.11
C THR A 118 -9.24 -7.51 -14.54
N VAL A 119 -10.13 -8.09 -15.34
CA VAL A 119 -10.93 -9.26 -14.96
C VAL A 119 -10.50 -10.43 -15.82
N ILE A 120 -10.09 -11.51 -15.19
CA ILE A 120 -9.58 -12.72 -15.84
C ILE A 120 -10.51 -13.87 -15.53
N LEU A 121 -10.98 -14.54 -16.58
CA LEU A 121 -11.67 -15.81 -16.49
C LEU A 121 -10.65 -16.94 -16.53
N VAL A 122 -10.63 -17.75 -15.48
CA VAL A 122 -9.82 -18.97 -15.41
C VAL A 122 -10.74 -20.16 -15.57
N LYS A 123 -10.52 -20.95 -16.63
CA LYS A 123 -11.27 -22.16 -16.91
C LYS A 123 -10.38 -23.37 -16.65
N VAL A 124 -10.89 -24.31 -15.84
CA VAL A 124 -10.14 -25.45 -15.36
C VAL A 124 -10.98 -26.71 -15.55
N ASN A 125 -10.46 -27.69 -16.28
CA ASN A 125 -11.13 -28.98 -16.46
C ASN A 125 -10.78 -29.90 -15.27
N THR A 126 -11.57 -29.83 -14.21
CA THR A 126 -11.35 -30.62 -13.00
C THR A 126 -12.64 -30.88 -12.25
N VAL A 127 -12.77 -32.10 -11.72
CA VAL A 127 -13.86 -32.52 -10.82
C VAL A 127 -13.57 -32.13 -9.36
N SER A 128 -12.28 -32.00 -9.01
CA SER A 128 -11.81 -31.67 -7.66
C SER A 128 -12.05 -30.21 -7.33
N SER A 129 -12.36 -29.92 -6.07
CA SER A 129 -12.50 -28.54 -5.60
C SER A 129 -11.18 -27.77 -5.73
N ILE A 130 -11.28 -26.50 -6.08
CA ILE A 130 -10.13 -25.58 -6.17
C ILE A 130 -10.00 -24.82 -4.85
N SER A 131 -8.79 -24.80 -4.29
CA SER A 131 -8.43 -24.08 -3.07
C SER A 131 -7.96 -22.66 -3.35
N SER A 132 -7.12 -22.48 -4.36
CA SER A 132 -6.59 -21.16 -4.71
C SER A 132 -6.14 -21.09 -6.17
N ILE A 133 -6.06 -19.87 -6.68
CA ILE A 133 -5.48 -19.54 -7.99
C ILE A 133 -4.29 -18.62 -7.76
N VAL A 134 -3.17 -18.91 -8.41
CA VAL A 134 -1.94 -18.13 -8.37
C VAL A 134 -1.68 -17.55 -9.75
N PHE A 135 -1.55 -16.23 -9.80
CA PHE A 135 -1.23 -15.46 -11.00
C PHE A 135 0.23 -15.02 -10.96
N GLU A 136 0.93 -15.13 -12.09
CA GLU A 136 2.24 -14.51 -12.28
C GLU A 136 2.05 -13.15 -12.96
N LEU A 137 2.59 -12.10 -12.35
CA LEU A 137 2.64 -10.75 -12.88
C LEU A 137 4.09 -10.33 -13.08
N VAL A 138 4.37 -9.68 -14.21
CA VAL A 138 5.71 -9.18 -14.54
C VAL A 138 5.73 -7.67 -14.40
N ASN A 139 6.59 -7.14 -13.55
CA ASN A 139 6.81 -5.71 -13.41
C ASN A 139 7.46 -5.18 -14.71
N SER A 140 6.85 -4.17 -15.32
CA SER A 140 7.27 -3.64 -16.63
C SER A 140 8.57 -2.84 -16.56
N SER A 141 8.88 -2.26 -15.39
CA SER A 141 10.08 -1.44 -15.16
C SER A 141 11.31 -2.30 -14.87
N THR A 142 11.14 -3.38 -14.11
CA THR A 142 12.26 -4.20 -13.60
C THR A 142 12.37 -5.58 -14.26
N GLY A 143 11.32 -6.06 -14.92
CA GLY A 143 11.22 -7.44 -15.41
C GLY A 143 11.05 -8.49 -14.31
N ASN A 144 10.97 -8.07 -13.04
CA ASN A 144 10.79 -8.96 -11.92
C ASN A 144 9.39 -9.59 -11.92
N LYS A 145 9.32 -10.84 -11.47
CA LYS A 145 8.08 -11.60 -11.37
C LYS A 145 7.54 -11.50 -9.96
N GLU A 146 6.25 -11.21 -9.85
CA GLU A 146 5.49 -11.22 -8.61
C GLU A 146 4.35 -12.22 -8.73
N THR A 147 4.11 -12.98 -7.66
CA THR A 147 3.02 -13.95 -7.61
C THR A 147 1.90 -13.43 -6.75
N LEU A 148 0.67 -13.47 -7.28
CA LEU A 148 -0.54 -13.06 -6.58
C LEU A 148 -1.46 -14.26 -6.42
N SER A 149 -1.72 -14.68 -5.19
CA SER A 149 -2.63 -15.78 -4.88
C SER A 149 -4.01 -15.27 -4.45
N VAL A 150 -5.06 -15.93 -4.91
CA VAL A 150 -6.43 -15.72 -4.44
C VAL A 150 -7.02 -17.04 -3.96
N SER A 151 -7.56 -17.03 -2.74
CA SER A 151 -8.26 -18.19 -2.15
C SER A 151 -9.72 -18.24 -2.61
N LEU A 152 -10.28 -19.45 -2.71
CA LEU A 152 -11.58 -19.75 -3.33
C LEU A 152 -12.57 -20.48 -2.42
#